data_AF-A0A961F280-F1
#
_entry.id   AF-A0A961F280-F1
#
_cell.length_a   1.000
_cell.length_b   1.000
_cell.length_c   1.000
_cell.angle_alpha   90.00
_cell.angle_beta   90.00
_cell.angle_gamma   90.00
#
_symmetry.space_group_name_H-M   'P 1'
#
loop_
_entity.id
_entity.type
_entity.pdbx_description
1 polymer ?
#
loop_
_entity_poly.entity_id
_entity_poly.type
_entity_poly.pdbx_seq_one_letter_code
_entity_poly.pdbx_strand_id
1 'polypeptide(L)'
;MAAVLFCFSLSCTGAVAQPLAVEGRLDAQAIDLKTQPVRLNGEWAFYPDVFLVPETSSSAPTASGEAENSPTDSELNNRVVYADVPEVFPGHTQIGSYRLTVRIDPAHLKGDHLAVAIYSMGTAFELYANGFQVTSAGQIGTDRASTIPAYHPGVYRIPDAAIELAQETGRLILLMRIAGFHYADSGFWSPIAIGEQSLLKDRRLFRISTNTFFSGAIFMIGLYHIAVFLLHRRRIFLATLYFGLSGVLIAIRNFLSGDRMFAYFFDVLDWHWQLRLELIAIYLAWPLFLTYLSHAFPRMLHRIPLRVVQISAAVFALAALFLPSYIHTRLIIIFEIALILSGVYLAAMFIATWRRRMTGRFIATVGFLILFATIINDIMYERSVFNTGYLLSSGFFIFIFSQSYLLARQ
;
A
#
# COMPACT_ATOMS: atom_id res chain seq x y z
N MET A 1 -23.69 28.15 -17.13
CA MET A 1 -23.07 29.02 -16.10
C MET A 1 -22.04 28.17 -15.37
N ALA A 2 -20.76 28.52 -15.57
CA ALA A 2 -19.53 28.03 -14.92
C ALA A 2 -19.33 26.50 -14.74
N ALA A 3 -18.69 25.87 -15.73
CA ALA A 3 -18.00 24.59 -15.55
C ALA A 3 -16.62 24.87 -14.92
N VAL A 4 -16.44 24.50 -13.66
CA VAL A 4 -15.15 24.55 -12.97
C VAL A 4 -14.34 23.32 -13.42
N LEU A 5 -13.54 23.50 -14.46
CA LEU A 5 -12.48 22.59 -14.85
C LEU A 5 -11.34 22.74 -13.83
N PHE A 6 -11.20 21.75 -12.95
CA PHE A 6 -10.00 21.59 -12.13
C PHE A 6 -8.86 21.17 -13.06
N CYS A 7 -8.10 22.14 -13.56
CA CYS A 7 -6.81 21.89 -14.19
C CYS A 7 -5.83 21.45 -13.09
N PHE A 8 -5.51 20.16 -13.05
CA PHE A 8 -4.25 19.71 -12.46
C PHE A 8 -3.12 20.28 -13.32
N SER A 9 -2.57 21.43 -12.93
CA SER A 9 -1.30 21.90 -13.46
C SER A 9 -0.22 20.94 -13.00
N LEU A 10 0.19 20.03 -13.89
CA LEU A 10 1.48 19.35 -13.81
C LEU A 10 2.56 20.42 -13.96
N SER A 11 2.93 21.03 -12.83
CA SER A 11 4.18 21.78 -12.74
C SER A 11 5.32 20.78 -12.91
N CYS A 12 5.77 20.58 -14.15
CA CYS A 12 7.08 20.00 -14.44
C CYS A 12 8.15 21.04 -14.11
N THR A 13 8.37 21.29 -12.82
CA THR A 13 9.65 21.82 -12.36
C THR A 13 10.70 20.74 -12.56
N GLY A 14 11.88 21.11 -13.06
CA GLY A 14 12.98 20.23 -13.49
C GLY A 14 13.52 19.28 -12.43
N ALA A 15 12.71 18.30 -12.04
CA ALA A 15 13.12 17.19 -11.20
C ALA A 15 14.12 16.35 -11.98
N VAL A 16 15.30 16.16 -11.40
CA VAL A 16 16.31 15.25 -11.94
C VAL A 16 15.67 13.86 -11.98
N ALA A 17 15.88 13.14 -13.08
CA ALA A 17 15.39 11.77 -13.23
C ALA A 17 15.85 10.92 -12.04
N GLN A 18 14.94 10.12 -11.50
CA GLN A 18 15.25 9.25 -10.35
C GLN A 18 16.19 8.13 -10.81
N PRO A 19 17.35 7.95 -10.16
CA PRO A 19 18.26 6.86 -10.47
C PRO A 19 17.63 5.52 -10.09
N LEU A 20 18.03 4.47 -10.81
CA LEU A 20 17.70 3.09 -10.48
C LEU A 20 18.96 2.38 -9.99
N ALA A 21 18.78 1.46 -9.05
CA ALA A 21 19.80 0.54 -8.60
C ALA A 21 20.05 -0.50 -9.70
N VAL A 22 21.31 -0.80 -9.95
CA VAL A 22 21.78 -1.83 -10.87
C VAL A 22 22.84 -2.64 -10.15
N GLU A 23 22.71 -3.96 -10.14
CA GLU A 23 23.64 -4.87 -9.47
C GLU A 23 23.93 -4.49 -7.99
N GLY A 24 22.91 -4.04 -7.25
CA GLY A 24 23.05 -3.68 -5.84
C GLY A 24 23.76 -2.35 -5.58
N ARG A 25 23.88 -1.49 -6.60
CA ARG A 25 24.50 -0.17 -6.52
C ARG A 25 23.59 0.91 -7.09
N LEU A 26 23.46 2.02 -6.38
CA LEU A 26 22.68 3.19 -6.83
C LEU A 26 23.55 4.44 -6.75
N ASP A 27 23.60 5.22 -7.84
CA ASP A 27 24.32 6.49 -7.90
C ASP A 27 23.36 7.66 -7.68
N ALA A 28 23.52 8.34 -6.53
CA ALA A 28 22.74 9.51 -6.15
C ALA A 28 23.62 10.76 -5.97
N GLN A 29 24.88 10.74 -6.46
CA GLN A 29 25.83 11.84 -6.21
C GLN A 29 25.35 13.18 -6.82
N ALA A 30 24.64 13.13 -7.94
CA ALA A 30 24.12 14.32 -8.63
C ALA A 30 22.85 14.93 -7.99
N ILE A 31 22.26 14.28 -6.99
CA ILE A 31 20.98 14.69 -6.40
C ILE A 31 21.21 15.25 -5.01
N ASP A 32 20.72 16.47 -4.79
CA ASP A 32 20.66 17.06 -3.45
C ASP A 32 19.47 16.49 -2.67
N LEU A 33 19.79 15.69 -1.65
CA LEU A 33 18.82 14.98 -0.80
C LEU A 33 17.97 15.91 0.08
N LYS A 34 18.33 17.20 0.19
CA LYS A 34 17.56 18.25 0.88
C LYS A 34 16.39 18.76 0.05
N THR A 35 16.51 18.72 -1.27
CA THR A 35 15.48 19.24 -2.17
C THR A 35 14.64 18.12 -2.78
N GLN A 36 15.26 16.96 -3.01
CA GLN A 36 14.64 15.84 -3.69
C GLN A 36 15.00 14.51 -3.02
N PRO A 37 14.00 13.77 -2.49
CA PRO A 37 14.22 12.40 -2.05
C PRO A 37 14.51 11.50 -3.24
N VAL A 38 15.40 10.53 -3.01
CA VAL A 38 15.78 9.51 -3.97
C VAL A 38 15.05 8.21 -3.62
N ARG A 39 14.31 7.67 -4.59
CA ARG A 39 13.73 6.33 -4.47
C ARG A 39 14.81 5.30 -4.72
N LEU A 40 14.87 4.29 -3.86
CA LEU A 40 15.87 3.23 -3.92
C LEU A 40 15.37 2.04 -4.75
N ASN A 41 14.79 2.34 -5.92
CA ASN A 41 14.20 1.33 -6.80
C ASN A 41 15.25 0.65 -7.68
N GLY A 42 14.93 -0.52 -8.21
CA GLY A 42 15.80 -1.29 -9.11
C GLY A 42 16.45 -2.48 -8.40
N GLU A 43 17.54 -2.98 -8.95
CA GLU A 43 18.15 -4.24 -8.53
C GLU A 43 18.98 -4.09 -7.25
N TRP A 44 18.53 -4.75 -6.17
CA TRP A 44 19.28 -4.90 -4.93
C TRP A 44 20.00 -6.26 -4.92
N ALA A 45 21.15 -6.32 -4.23
CA ALA A 45 21.81 -7.59 -3.97
C ALA A 45 20.99 -8.36 -2.92
N PHE A 46 20.38 -9.45 -3.32
CA PHE A 46 19.50 -10.29 -2.51
C PHE A 46 20.16 -11.61 -2.15
N TYR A 47 20.04 -11.99 -0.87
CA TYR A 47 20.57 -13.22 -0.30
C TYR A 47 19.38 -14.00 0.27
N PRO A 48 18.81 -14.94 -0.52
CA PRO A 48 17.66 -15.73 -0.07
C PRO A 48 18.07 -16.67 1.07
N ASP A 49 17.15 -16.87 2.02
CA ASP A 49 17.30 -17.81 3.13
C ASP A 49 18.51 -17.56 4.05
N VAL A 50 19.07 -16.34 4.02
CA VAL A 50 20.24 -15.94 4.81
C VAL A 50 19.99 -14.59 5.50
N PHE A 51 20.33 -14.51 6.78
CA PHE A 51 20.47 -13.25 7.50
C PHE A 51 21.93 -12.81 7.52
N LEU A 52 22.23 -11.73 6.81
CA LEU A 52 23.58 -11.15 6.82
C LEU A 52 23.85 -10.46 8.15
N VAL A 53 25.09 -10.60 8.63
CA VAL A 53 25.60 -9.90 9.80
C VAL A 53 25.94 -8.45 9.43
N PRO A 54 25.49 -7.44 10.20
CA PRO A 54 25.88 -6.05 9.97
C PRO A 54 27.41 -5.87 10.13
N GLU A 55 28.06 -5.11 9.24
CA GLU A 55 29.53 -5.04 9.13
C GLU A 55 30.25 -4.50 10.40
N THR A 56 29.58 -3.70 11.23
CA THR A 56 30.12 -3.18 12.51
C THR A 56 30.12 -4.20 13.65
N SER A 57 29.48 -5.36 13.47
CA SER A 57 29.35 -6.40 14.51
C SER A 57 30.65 -7.21 14.71
N SER A 58 31.66 -7.04 13.87
CA SER A 58 32.90 -7.83 13.93
C SER A 58 33.80 -7.52 15.14
N SER A 59 33.49 -6.48 15.94
CA SER A 59 34.28 -6.08 17.11
C SER A 59 33.57 -6.16 18.47
N ALA A 60 32.36 -6.74 18.55
CA ALA A 60 31.69 -6.99 19.83
C ALA A 60 31.43 -8.49 20.01
N PRO A 61 31.74 -9.09 21.18
CA PRO A 61 31.39 -10.48 21.43
C PRO A 61 29.85 -10.59 21.45
N THR A 62 29.28 -11.17 20.41
CA THR A 62 27.84 -11.38 20.28
C THR A 62 27.42 -12.37 21.37
N ALA A 63 26.65 -11.90 22.36
CA ALA A 63 26.01 -12.73 23.37
C ALA A 63 24.74 -13.38 22.81
N SER A 64 24.91 -14.17 21.74
CA SER A 64 23.93 -15.10 21.17
C SER A 64 24.61 -15.79 19.99
N GLY A 65 24.47 -17.11 19.86
CA GLY A 65 25.20 -17.95 18.89
C GLY A 65 24.89 -17.73 17.40
N GLU A 66 24.75 -16.48 16.94
CA GLU A 66 24.49 -16.10 15.56
C GLU A 66 25.77 -16.07 14.69
N ALA A 67 26.96 -15.97 15.32
CA ALA A 67 28.23 -15.92 14.59
C ALA A 67 28.69 -17.29 14.01
N GLU A 68 28.14 -18.40 14.51
CA GLU A 68 28.69 -19.74 14.24
C GLU A 68 28.30 -20.32 12.86
N ASN A 69 27.44 -19.66 12.10
CA ASN A 69 26.98 -20.10 10.76
C ASN A 69 26.91 -18.98 9.71
N SER A 70 27.63 -17.87 9.90
CA SER A 70 27.66 -16.82 8.89
C SER A 70 28.42 -17.32 7.66
N PRO A 71 27.82 -17.33 6.45
CA PRO A 71 28.49 -17.84 5.25
C PRO A 71 29.77 -17.05 4.96
N THR A 72 30.77 -17.74 4.42
CA THR A 72 32.02 -17.10 3.97
C THR A 72 31.77 -16.18 2.79
N ASP A 73 32.62 -15.16 2.57
CA ASP A 73 32.50 -14.24 1.43
C ASP A 73 32.39 -14.96 0.07
N SER A 74 33.03 -16.14 -0.06
CA SER A 74 32.93 -16.98 -1.24
C SER A 74 31.56 -17.64 -1.41
N GLU A 75 30.90 -18.02 -0.31
CA GLU A 75 29.55 -18.59 -0.32
C GLU A 75 28.49 -17.52 -0.54
N LEU A 76 28.71 -16.29 -0.04
CA LEU A 76 27.84 -15.15 -0.35
C LEU A 76 27.86 -14.81 -1.84
N ASN A 77 29.05 -14.79 -2.47
CA ASN A 77 29.18 -14.47 -3.89
C ASN A 77 28.47 -15.47 -4.81
N ASN A 78 28.35 -16.74 -4.40
CA ASN A 78 27.58 -17.75 -5.15
C ASN A 78 26.07 -17.71 -4.85
N ARG A 79 25.66 -17.03 -3.78
CA ARG A 79 24.26 -16.95 -3.34
C ARG A 79 23.58 -15.64 -3.69
N VAL A 80 24.33 -14.62 -4.10
CA VAL A 80 23.76 -13.32 -4.46
C VAL A 80 22.91 -13.45 -5.72
N VAL A 81 21.68 -12.97 -5.63
CA VAL A 81 20.78 -12.77 -6.75
C VAL A 81 20.47 -11.29 -6.81
N TYR A 82 20.34 -10.72 -8.00
CA TYR A 82 19.86 -9.35 -8.15
C TYR A 82 18.36 -9.39 -8.36
N ALA A 83 17.63 -8.80 -7.41
CA ALA A 83 16.18 -8.78 -7.42
C ALA A 83 15.70 -7.33 -7.46
N ASP A 84 14.68 -7.06 -8.26
CA ASP A 84 14.10 -5.73 -8.36
C ASP A 84 13.43 -5.36 -7.03
N VAL A 85 13.49 -4.08 -6.68
CA VAL A 85 12.83 -3.51 -5.51
C VAL A 85 12.00 -2.31 -5.97
N PRO A 86 10.70 -2.23 -5.60
CA PRO A 86 9.94 -3.19 -4.79
C PRO A 86 9.55 -4.47 -5.55
N GLU A 87 9.86 -5.63 -4.97
CA GLU A 87 9.37 -6.94 -5.39
C GLU A 87 9.21 -7.85 -4.16
N VAL A 88 8.26 -8.77 -4.24
CA VAL A 88 8.10 -9.86 -3.29
C VAL A 88 9.20 -10.88 -3.51
N PHE A 89 9.64 -11.57 -2.46
CA PHE A 89 10.60 -12.65 -2.54
C PHE A 89 10.22 -13.64 -3.65
N PRO A 90 11.16 -13.98 -4.55
CA PRO A 90 10.91 -14.98 -5.57
C PRO A 90 10.65 -16.36 -4.94
N GLY A 91 9.59 -17.04 -5.38
CA GLY A 91 9.29 -18.42 -4.98
C GLY A 91 8.64 -18.57 -3.60
N HIS A 92 9.19 -19.45 -2.75
CA HIS A 92 8.66 -19.77 -1.41
C HIS A 92 9.56 -19.28 -0.27
N THR A 93 10.53 -18.43 -0.59
CA THR A 93 11.44 -17.84 0.38
C THR A 93 10.64 -17.03 1.40
N GLN A 94 10.92 -17.25 2.68
CA GLN A 94 10.23 -16.59 3.80
C GLN A 94 11.18 -15.70 4.62
N ILE A 95 12.49 -15.85 4.45
CA ILE A 95 13.51 -15.00 5.04
C ILE A 95 14.55 -14.61 4.00
N GLY A 96 15.16 -13.45 4.17
CA GLY A 96 16.27 -13.05 3.31
C GLY A 96 16.84 -11.69 3.67
N SER A 97 18.00 -11.40 3.09
CA SER A 97 18.70 -10.14 3.29
C SER A 97 18.89 -9.41 1.97
N TYR A 98 18.63 -8.11 1.97
CA TYR A 98 18.89 -7.22 0.84
C TYR A 98 19.98 -6.24 1.20
N ARG A 99 20.91 -6.04 0.27
CA ARG A 99 22.01 -5.09 0.39
C ARG A 99 21.98 -4.12 -0.79
N LEU A 100 22.06 -2.82 -0.49
CA LEU A 100 22.22 -1.77 -1.49
C LEU A 100 23.36 -0.84 -1.08
N THR A 101 24.24 -0.52 -2.03
CA THR A 101 25.26 0.51 -1.85
C THR A 101 24.81 1.77 -2.57
N VAL A 102 24.51 2.82 -1.81
CA VAL A 102 24.14 4.14 -2.33
C VAL A 102 25.38 5.03 -2.35
N ARG A 103 25.75 5.52 -3.53
CA ARG A 103 26.82 6.53 -3.66
C ARG A 103 26.21 7.91 -3.49
N ILE A 104 26.71 8.65 -2.52
CA ILE A 104 26.21 9.99 -2.17
C ILE A 104 27.42 10.92 -2.16
N ASP A 105 27.25 12.14 -2.66
CA ASP A 105 28.28 13.17 -2.52
C ASP A 105 28.43 13.51 -1.02
N PRO A 106 29.64 13.38 -0.42
CA PRO A 106 29.88 13.78 0.96
C PRO A 106 29.44 15.21 1.30
N ALA A 107 29.40 16.12 0.31
CA ALA A 107 28.87 17.46 0.50
C ALA A 107 27.38 17.48 0.85
N HIS A 108 26.59 16.52 0.34
CA HIS A 108 25.16 16.37 0.61
C HIS A 108 24.85 15.62 1.92
N LEU A 109 25.90 15.26 2.68
CA LEU A 109 25.77 14.59 3.98
C LEU A 109 26.09 15.52 5.16
N LYS A 110 26.55 16.76 4.91
CA LYS A 110 26.98 17.71 5.95
C LYS A 110 25.81 18.47 6.57
N GLY A 111 25.66 18.32 7.90
CA GLY A 111 24.66 19.05 8.69
C GLY A 111 23.25 18.47 8.60
N ASP A 112 23.10 17.28 8.02
CA ASP A 112 21.80 16.75 7.59
C ASP A 112 21.25 15.68 8.52
N HIS A 113 19.96 15.79 8.81
CA HIS A 113 19.19 14.70 9.39
C HIS A 113 18.72 13.81 8.24
N LEU A 114 19.61 12.98 7.71
CA LEU A 114 19.24 12.04 6.66
C LEU A 114 18.32 10.95 7.24
N ALA A 115 17.29 10.60 6.49
CA ALA A 115 16.32 9.60 6.92
C ALA A 115 15.93 8.67 5.78
N VAL A 116 15.47 7.48 6.17
CA VAL A 116 14.87 6.48 5.29
C VAL A 116 13.37 6.44 5.53
N ALA A 117 12.60 6.53 4.46
CA ALA A 117 11.16 6.41 4.45
C ALA A 117 10.74 4.99 4.03
N ILE A 118 9.99 4.31 4.89
CA ILE A 118 9.43 2.97 4.67
C ILE A 118 7.94 3.06 4.95
N TYR A 119 7.08 2.81 3.96
CA TYR A 119 5.64 3.08 4.09
C TYR A 119 4.73 1.86 3.97
N SER A 120 5.17 0.79 3.32
CA SER A 120 4.41 -0.47 3.23
C SER A 120 5.37 -1.64 3.38
N MET A 121 5.45 -2.14 4.62
CA MET A 121 6.04 -3.41 5.00
C MET A 121 5.21 -3.96 6.15
N GLY A 122 4.75 -5.20 6.01
CA GLY A 122 3.89 -5.84 7.00
C GLY A 122 4.43 -7.09 7.65
N THR A 123 5.71 -7.35 7.44
CA THR A 123 6.44 -8.48 8.01
C THR A 123 7.47 -7.99 9.01
N ALA A 124 8.12 -8.91 9.72
CA ALA A 124 9.21 -8.52 10.60
C ALA A 124 10.42 -8.11 9.77
N PHE A 125 11.10 -7.02 10.15
CA PHE A 125 12.32 -6.60 9.48
C PHE A 125 13.26 -5.81 10.39
N GLU A 126 14.52 -5.74 9.97
CA GLU A 126 15.53 -4.87 10.54
C GLU A 126 16.24 -4.12 9.40
N LEU A 127 16.48 -2.83 9.60
CA LEU A 127 17.24 -2.00 8.67
C LEU A 127 18.50 -1.48 9.36
N TYR A 128 19.62 -1.66 8.70
CA TYR A 128 20.92 -1.14 9.07
C TYR A 128 21.47 -0.22 7.99
N ALA A 129 22.19 0.81 8.42
CA ALA A 129 22.95 1.71 7.57
C ALA A 129 24.40 1.69 8.04
N ASN A 130 25.33 1.30 7.17
CA ASN A 130 26.75 1.17 7.49
C ASN A 130 26.99 0.35 8.78
N GLY A 131 26.20 -0.71 8.97
CA GLY A 131 26.25 -1.58 10.15
C GLY A 131 25.48 -1.06 11.39
N PHE A 132 25.10 0.21 11.45
CA PHE A 132 24.32 0.76 12.57
C PHE A 132 22.82 0.57 12.34
N GLN A 133 22.09 0.13 13.37
CA GLN A 133 20.65 -0.11 13.28
C GLN A 133 19.89 1.22 13.10
N VAL A 134 19.10 1.32 12.04
CA VAL A 134 18.23 2.47 11.74
C VAL A 134 16.84 2.26 12.35
N THR A 135 16.27 1.07 12.17
CA THR A 135 14.95 0.71 12.72
C THR A 135 14.76 -0.81 12.69
N SER A 136 13.79 -1.29 13.46
CA SER A 136 13.24 -2.64 13.39
C SER A 136 11.73 -2.60 13.52
N ALA A 137 11.07 -3.60 12.94
CA ALA A 137 9.65 -3.85 13.10
C ALA A 137 9.43 -5.31 13.48
N GLY A 138 8.80 -5.54 14.62
CA GLY A 138 8.51 -6.89 15.11
C GLY A 138 9.78 -7.62 15.54
N GLN A 139 9.76 -8.95 15.44
CA GLN A 139 10.89 -9.81 15.77
C GLN A 139 11.16 -10.75 14.59
N ILE A 140 12.36 -10.66 14.03
CA ILE A 140 12.81 -11.59 12.99
C ILE A 140 13.12 -12.96 13.61
N GLY A 141 12.75 -14.02 12.88
CA GLY A 141 13.02 -15.40 13.26
C GLY A 141 13.28 -16.25 12.02
N THR A 142 13.70 -17.50 12.24
CA THR A 142 13.97 -18.47 11.16
C THR A 142 12.78 -19.38 10.88
N ASP A 143 11.70 -19.25 11.66
CA ASP A 143 10.44 -19.96 11.47
C ASP A 143 9.23 -19.11 11.88
N ARG A 144 8.02 -19.62 11.64
CA ARG A 144 6.76 -18.92 11.96
C ARG A 144 6.57 -18.69 13.46
N ALA A 145 7.05 -19.59 14.32
CA ALA A 145 6.82 -19.51 15.76
C ALA A 145 7.77 -18.49 16.43
N SER A 146 8.97 -18.35 15.90
CA SER A 146 10.01 -17.41 16.34
C SER A 146 9.88 -16.01 15.72
N THR A 147 9.02 -15.84 14.71
CA THR A 147 8.79 -14.56 14.03
C THR A 147 7.54 -13.86 14.54
N ILE A 148 7.68 -12.60 14.96
CA ILE A 148 6.56 -11.72 15.36
C ILE A 148 6.41 -10.63 14.30
N PRO A 149 5.32 -10.60 13.51
CA PRO A 149 5.13 -9.59 12.48
C PRO A 149 4.71 -8.26 13.12
N ALA A 150 5.13 -7.15 12.54
CA ALA A 150 4.66 -5.83 12.93
C ALA A 150 4.54 -4.94 11.71
N TYR A 151 3.68 -3.92 11.83
CA TYR A 151 3.59 -2.86 10.86
C TYR A 151 4.23 -1.61 11.42
N HIS A 152 5.30 -1.15 10.79
CA HIS A 152 6.01 0.06 11.23
C HIS A 152 6.28 0.98 10.03
N PRO A 153 5.24 1.61 9.44
CA PRO A 153 5.45 2.65 8.44
C PRO A 153 6.00 3.91 9.11
N GLY A 154 7.06 4.49 8.56
CA GLY A 154 7.83 5.51 9.25
C GLY A 154 8.82 6.28 8.37
N VAL A 155 9.30 7.38 8.95
CA VAL A 155 10.49 8.08 8.49
C VAL A 155 11.52 7.95 9.60
N TYR A 156 12.57 7.17 9.35
CA TYR A 156 13.57 6.79 10.34
C TYR A 156 14.86 7.52 10.09
N ARG A 157 15.35 8.24 11.10
CA ARG A 157 16.63 8.94 11.00
C ARG A 157 17.77 7.92 10.94
N ILE A 158 18.70 8.13 10.03
CA ILE A 158 19.92 7.34 9.96
C ILE A 158 20.84 7.79 11.11
N PRO A 159 21.44 6.86 11.88
CA PRO A 159 22.35 7.20 12.97
C PRO A 159 23.53 8.06 12.50
N ASP A 160 23.93 9.03 13.32
CA ASP A 160 24.98 9.99 12.95
C ASP A 160 26.32 9.28 12.64
N ALA A 161 26.66 8.22 13.39
CA ALA A 161 27.85 7.40 13.14
C ALA A 161 27.84 6.71 11.75
N ALA A 162 26.67 6.33 11.25
CA ALA A 162 26.54 5.77 9.89
C ALA A 162 26.76 6.86 8.82
N ILE A 163 26.31 8.09 9.09
CA ILE A 163 26.49 9.24 8.20
C ILE A 163 27.95 9.67 8.18
N GLU A 164 28.64 9.70 9.32
CA GLU A 164 30.08 9.98 9.40
C GLU A 164 30.88 8.99 8.52
N LEU A 165 30.62 7.68 8.62
CA LEU A 165 31.27 6.69 7.76
C LEU A 165 30.93 6.89 6.27
N ALA A 166 29.69 7.31 5.97
CA ALA A 166 29.29 7.61 4.59
C ALA A 166 29.98 8.88 4.05
N GLN A 167 30.26 9.87 4.89
CA GLN A 167 31.01 11.07 4.52
C GLN A 167 32.48 10.73 4.20
N GLU A 168 33.09 9.83 4.96
CA GLU A 168 34.48 9.38 4.72
C GLU A 168 34.61 8.54 3.45
N THR A 169 33.66 7.62 3.23
CA THR A 169 33.74 6.63 2.14
C THR A 169 33.02 7.06 0.85
N GLY A 170 32.16 8.09 0.92
CA GLY A 170 31.23 8.46 -0.15
C GLY A 170 30.14 7.41 -0.42
N ARG A 171 29.94 6.47 0.52
CA ARG A 171 29.06 5.30 0.34
C ARG A 171 28.20 5.07 1.58
N LEU A 172 26.90 4.92 1.35
CA LEU A 172 25.94 4.47 2.36
C LEU A 172 25.47 3.07 2.01
N ILE A 173 25.84 2.09 2.83
CA ILE A 173 25.46 0.69 2.67
C ILE A 173 24.20 0.45 3.49
N LEU A 174 23.10 0.11 2.81
CA LEU A 174 21.85 -0.29 3.45
C LEU A 174 21.78 -1.81 3.46
N LEU A 175 21.54 -2.38 4.64
CA LEU A 175 21.27 -3.80 4.83
C LEU A 175 19.88 -3.96 5.44
N MET A 176 19.00 -4.65 4.74
CA MET A 176 17.66 -4.97 5.21
C MET A 176 17.50 -6.48 5.39
N ARG A 177 17.12 -6.91 6.59
CA ARG A 177 16.80 -8.31 6.92
C ARG A 177 15.30 -8.43 7.07
N ILE A 178 14.67 -9.39 6.38
CA ILE A 178 13.21 -9.54 6.38
C ILE A 178 12.84 -10.99 6.74
N ALA A 179 11.84 -11.15 7.60
CA ALA A 179 11.22 -12.43 7.94
C ALA A 179 9.69 -12.33 7.80
N GLY A 180 9.12 -13.05 6.84
CA GLY A 180 7.73 -12.87 6.40
C GLY A 180 6.83 -14.09 6.50
N PHE A 181 7.10 -15.01 7.43
CA PHE A 181 6.30 -16.23 7.64
C PHE A 181 4.78 -16.02 7.76
N HIS A 182 4.32 -14.86 8.24
CA HIS A 182 2.90 -14.59 8.50
C HIS A 182 2.11 -14.02 7.32
N TYR A 183 2.78 -13.69 6.21
CA TYR A 183 2.16 -13.14 5.01
C TYR A 183 2.48 -14.02 3.79
N ALA A 184 1.57 -14.12 2.82
CA ALA A 184 1.81 -14.89 1.59
C ALA A 184 3.01 -14.36 0.80
N ASP A 185 3.07 -13.03 0.72
CA ASP A 185 4.06 -12.26 -0.01
C ASP A 185 5.03 -11.59 0.99
N SER A 186 6.26 -12.09 1.06
CA SER A 186 7.33 -11.53 1.92
C SER A 186 8.28 -10.68 1.08
N GLY A 187 8.85 -9.58 1.60
CA GLY A 187 9.76 -8.72 0.82
C GLY A 187 9.35 -7.25 0.83
N PHE A 188 9.65 -6.51 -0.24
CA PHE A 188 9.33 -5.09 -0.34
C PHE A 188 7.96 -4.89 -1.00
N TRP A 189 6.98 -4.38 -0.24
CA TRP A 189 5.66 -4.04 -0.80
C TRP A 189 5.56 -2.60 -1.29
N SER A 190 6.57 -1.78 -0.98
CA SER A 190 6.65 -0.41 -1.48
C SER A 190 8.09 0.04 -1.63
N PRO A 191 8.32 1.03 -2.51
CA PRO A 191 9.60 1.72 -2.61
C PRO A 191 10.06 2.27 -1.27
N ILE A 192 11.34 2.07 -0.98
CA ILE A 192 12.04 2.82 0.06
C ILE A 192 12.58 4.11 -0.56
N ALA A 193 12.55 5.21 0.19
CA ALA A 193 13.18 6.45 -0.23
C ALA A 193 14.16 6.96 0.82
N ILE A 194 15.22 7.62 0.38
CA ILE A 194 16.16 8.34 1.22
C ILE A 194 16.09 9.83 0.93
N GLY A 195 16.26 10.66 1.95
CA GLY A 195 16.23 12.11 1.82
C GLY A 195 16.29 12.80 3.17
N GLU A 196 16.24 14.13 3.17
CA GLU A 196 16.16 14.90 4.40
C GLU A 196 14.91 14.54 5.22
N GLN A 197 15.09 14.37 6.52
CA GLN A 197 14.04 13.93 7.44
C GLN A 197 12.81 14.85 7.43
N SER A 198 13.01 16.17 7.41
CA SER A 198 11.93 17.16 7.38
C SER A 198 11.08 16.99 6.12
N LEU A 199 11.73 16.95 4.95
CA LEU A 199 11.10 16.76 3.65
C LEU A 199 10.31 15.46 3.56
N LEU A 200 10.89 14.35 4.05
CA LEU A 200 10.20 13.05 4.09
C LEU A 200 9.01 13.05 5.05
N LYS A 201 9.11 13.72 6.19
CA LYS A 201 8.00 13.87 7.15
C LYS A 201 6.88 14.73 6.57
N ASP A 202 7.20 15.84 5.93
CA ASP A 202 6.20 16.74 5.34
C ASP A 202 5.45 16.07 4.19
N ARG A 203 6.16 15.34 3.31
CA ARG A 203 5.54 14.55 2.25
C ARG A 203 4.62 13.46 2.82
N ARG A 204 5.05 12.78 3.89
CA ARG A 204 4.22 11.79 4.58
C ARG A 204 2.98 12.44 5.19
N LEU A 205 3.13 13.57 5.89
CA LEU A 205 2.04 14.28 6.53
C LEU A 205 1.01 14.75 5.51
N PHE A 206 1.45 15.27 4.37
CA PHE A 206 0.58 15.67 3.27
C PHE A 206 -0.22 14.48 2.71
N ARG A 207 0.45 13.33 2.49
CA ARG A 207 -0.21 12.10 2.04
C ARG A 207 -1.24 11.60 3.05
N ILE A 208 -0.87 11.51 4.32
CA ILE A 208 -1.76 11.11 5.41
C ILE A 208 -2.96 12.06 5.47
N SER A 209 -2.74 13.36 5.49
CA SER A 209 -3.80 14.37 5.58
C SER A 209 -4.79 14.27 4.41
N THR A 210 -4.28 14.08 3.19
CA THR A 210 -5.11 13.91 2.00
C THR A 210 -5.96 12.64 2.08
N ASN A 211 -5.36 11.51 2.45
CA ASN A 211 -6.10 10.25 2.57
C ASN A 211 -7.11 10.28 3.74
N THR A 212 -6.77 10.92 4.86
CA THR A 212 -7.69 11.13 5.99
C THR A 212 -8.86 12.00 5.59
N PHE A 213 -8.63 13.09 4.84
CA PHE A 213 -9.68 13.98 4.36
C PHE A 213 -10.69 13.23 3.48
N PHE A 214 -10.22 12.51 2.46
CA PHE A 214 -11.13 11.76 1.58
C PHE A 214 -11.84 10.64 2.33
N SER A 215 -11.14 9.89 3.19
CA SER A 215 -11.74 8.79 3.95
C SER A 215 -12.77 9.30 4.95
N GLY A 216 -12.50 10.40 5.65
CA GLY A 216 -13.45 11.06 6.55
C GLY A 216 -14.67 11.61 5.81
N ALA A 217 -14.49 12.21 4.63
CA ALA A 217 -15.60 12.68 3.82
C ALA A 217 -16.50 11.53 3.35
N ILE A 218 -15.91 10.44 2.85
CA ILE A 218 -16.65 9.23 2.46
C ILE A 218 -17.39 8.63 3.65
N PHE A 219 -16.75 8.56 4.82
CA PHE A 219 -17.36 8.07 6.05
C PHE A 219 -18.59 8.88 6.44
N MET A 220 -18.49 10.21 6.47
CA MET A 220 -19.61 11.09 6.81
C MET A 220 -20.75 11.00 5.80
N ILE A 221 -20.43 10.92 4.51
CA ILE A 221 -21.43 10.72 3.45
C ILE A 221 -22.11 9.36 3.61
N GLY A 222 -21.35 8.32 3.95
CA GLY A 222 -21.87 6.99 4.21
C GLY A 222 -22.85 6.97 5.39
N LEU A 223 -22.47 7.58 6.52
CA LEU A 223 -23.32 7.75 7.70
C LEU A 223 -24.59 8.56 7.38
N TYR A 224 -24.47 9.64 6.62
CA TYR A 224 -25.62 10.43 6.18
C TYR A 224 -26.63 9.57 5.40
N HIS A 225 -26.17 8.75 4.47
CA HIS A 225 -27.03 7.87 3.68
C HIS A 225 -27.71 6.78 4.54
N ILE A 226 -27.00 6.24 5.53
CA ILE A 226 -27.57 5.31 6.51
C ILE A 226 -28.66 6.02 7.34
N ALA A 227 -28.39 7.24 7.82
CA ALA A 227 -29.35 8.02 8.60
C ALA A 227 -30.62 8.35 7.79
N VAL A 228 -30.47 8.76 6.52
CA VAL A 228 -31.60 9.01 5.61
C VAL A 228 -32.48 7.76 5.47
N PHE A 229 -31.86 6.58 5.32
CA PHE A 229 -32.60 5.32 5.28
C PHE A 229 -33.35 5.04 6.59
N LEU A 230 -32.68 5.22 7.74
CA LEU A 230 -33.28 4.98 9.06
C LEU A 230 -34.46 5.90 9.37
N LEU A 231 -34.46 7.12 8.83
CA LEU A 231 -35.53 8.10 8.96
C LEU A 231 -36.70 7.83 8.01
N HIS A 232 -36.43 7.39 6.78
CA HIS A 232 -37.47 7.24 5.77
C HIS A 232 -38.00 5.81 5.61
N ARG A 233 -37.31 4.78 6.15
CA ARG A 233 -37.60 3.32 6.24
C ARG A 233 -38.42 2.64 5.13
N ARG A 234 -38.60 3.27 3.98
CA ARG A 234 -39.33 2.72 2.82
C ARG A 234 -38.37 1.88 1.98
N ARG A 235 -38.89 0.81 1.38
CA ARG A 235 -38.12 -0.07 0.46
C ARG A 235 -37.45 0.69 -0.70
N ILE A 236 -37.96 1.86 -1.05
CA ILE A 236 -37.38 2.77 -2.06
C ILE A 236 -35.97 3.25 -1.68
N PHE A 237 -35.65 3.35 -0.37
CA PHE A 237 -34.35 3.83 0.12
C PHE A 237 -33.32 2.71 0.37
N LEU A 238 -33.61 1.46 -0.02
CA LEU A 238 -32.65 0.37 0.12
C LEU A 238 -31.35 0.65 -0.66
N ALA A 239 -31.43 1.31 -1.81
CA ALA A 239 -30.25 1.76 -2.56
C ALA A 239 -29.36 2.69 -1.70
N THR A 240 -29.97 3.64 -1.00
CA THR A 240 -29.30 4.59 -0.09
C THR A 240 -28.58 3.87 1.04
N LEU A 241 -29.20 2.85 1.65
CA LEU A 241 -28.57 2.04 2.69
C LEU A 241 -27.31 1.31 2.18
N TYR A 242 -27.43 0.57 1.08
CA TYR A 242 -26.31 -0.21 0.54
C TYR A 242 -25.16 0.69 0.08
N PHE A 243 -25.47 1.85 -0.48
CA PHE A 243 -24.47 2.87 -0.80
C PHE A 243 -23.76 3.36 0.45
N GLY A 244 -24.51 3.74 1.48
CA GLY A 244 -23.96 4.21 2.75
C GLY A 244 -23.07 3.18 3.43
N LEU A 245 -23.52 1.93 3.51
CA LEU A 245 -22.73 0.82 4.06
C LEU A 245 -21.45 0.57 3.26
N SER A 246 -21.51 0.59 1.92
CA SER A 246 -20.32 0.42 1.09
C SER A 246 -19.30 1.54 1.31
N GLY A 247 -19.75 2.80 1.40
CA GLY A 247 -18.90 3.95 1.69
C GLY A 247 -18.25 3.88 3.06
N VAL A 248 -19.03 3.52 4.10
CA VAL A 248 -18.49 3.31 5.46
C VAL A 248 -17.41 2.24 5.47
N LEU A 249 -17.63 1.09 4.82
CA LEU A 249 -16.62 0.04 4.76
C LEU A 249 -15.35 0.45 3.99
N ILE A 250 -15.49 1.18 2.88
CA ILE A 250 -14.33 1.72 2.14
C ILE A 250 -13.54 2.68 3.04
N ALA A 251 -14.22 3.57 3.76
CA ALA A 251 -13.56 4.48 4.68
C ALA A 251 -12.85 3.72 5.82
N ILE A 252 -13.52 2.74 6.45
CA ILE A 252 -12.92 1.89 7.49
C ILE A 252 -11.68 1.17 6.95
N ARG A 253 -11.76 0.56 5.76
CA ARG A 253 -10.62 -0.09 5.10
C ARG A 253 -9.45 0.88 4.93
N ASN A 254 -9.71 2.10 4.49
CA ASN A 254 -8.65 3.11 4.31
C ASN A 254 -8.02 3.58 5.63
N PHE A 255 -8.77 3.61 6.74
CA PHE A 255 -8.22 3.89 8.07
C PHE A 255 -7.33 2.75 8.57
N LEU A 256 -7.69 1.51 8.27
CA LEU A 256 -6.94 0.30 8.64
C LEU A 256 -5.72 0.06 7.74
N SER A 257 -5.79 0.49 6.47
CA SER A 257 -4.80 0.25 5.43
C SER A 257 -3.85 1.45 5.21
N GLY A 258 -2.92 1.32 4.26
CA GLY A 258 -1.99 2.37 3.82
C GLY A 258 -0.97 2.75 4.88
N ASP A 259 -0.95 4.02 5.30
CA ASP A 259 -0.10 4.54 6.38
C ASP A 259 -0.51 4.03 7.78
N ARG A 260 -1.57 3.21 7.87
CA ARG A 260 -2.07 2.58 9.10
C ARG A 260 -2.42 3.61 10.16
N MET A 261 -3.23 4.56 9.73
CA MET A 261 -3.73 5.64 10.58
C MET A 261 -4.37 5.10 11.84
N PHE A 262 -5.10 3.99 11.74
CA PHE A 262 -5.70 3.36 12.91
C PHE A 262 -4.64 2.99 13.96
N ALA A 263 -3.56 2.32 13.57
CA ALA A 263 -2.47 1.98 14.50
C ALA A 263 -1.75 3.22 15.05
N TYR A 264 -1.67 4.30 14.26
CA TYR A 264 -1.08 5.56 14.71
C TYR A 264 -1.90 6.25 15.81
N PHE A 265 -3.23 6.19 15.75
CA PHE A 265 -4.12 6.82 16.74
C PHE A 265 -4.58 5.88 17.85
N PHE A 266 -4.67 4.59 17.57
CA PHE A 266 -5.26 3.56 18.43
C PHE A 266 -4.37 2.31 18.43
N ASP A 267 -3.46 2.21 19.39
CA ASP A 267 -2.63 1.01 19.60
C ASP A 267 -3.37 -0.07 20.41
N VAL A 268 -4.58 -0.43 19.97
CA VAL A 268 -5.49 -1.32 20.71
C VAL A 268 -5.72 -2.66 19.98
N LEU A 269 -5.51 -2.68 18.66
CA LEU A 269 -5.74 -3.86 17.84
C LEU A 269 -4.44 -4.55 17.46
N ASP A 270 -4.36 -5.86 17.75
CA ASP A 270 -3.26 -6.72 17.28
C ASP A 270 -3.17 -6.74 15.74
N TRP A 271 -1.96 -6.98 15.22
CA TRP A 271 -1.62 -7.08 13.80
C TRP A 271 -2.60 -7.95 13.02
N HIS A 272 -2.96 -9.11 13.57
CA HIS A 272 -3.86 -10.06 12.92
C HIS A 272 -5.28 -9.49 12.77
N TRP A 273 -5.79 -8.79 13.78
CA TRP A 273 -7.13 -8.22 13.74
C TRP A 273 -7.21 -7.03 12.81
N GLN A 274 -6.17 -6.20 12.75
CA GLN A 274 -6.10 -5.11 11.78
C GLN A 274 -6.21 -5.64 10.35
N LEU A 275 -5.40 -6.66 10.00
CA LEU A 275 -5.42 -7.29 8.68
C LEU A 275 -6.77 -7.95 8.38
N ARG A 276 -7.36 -8.66 9.36
CA ARG A 276 -8.68 -9.29 9.18
C ARG A 276 -9.78 -8.27 8.90
N LEU A 277 -9.82 -7.17 9.66
CA LEU A 277 -10.81 -6.12 9.48
C LEU A 277 -10.62 -5.39 8.15
N GLU A 278 -9.38 -5.14 7.74
CA GLU A 278 -9.05 -4.58 6.44
C GLU A 278 -9.61 -5.44 5.29
N LEU A 279 -9.41 -6.76 5.37
CA LEU A 279 -9.88 -7.70 4.35
C LEU A 279 -11.40 -7.91 4.37
N ILE A 280 -12.01 -8.02 5.55
CA ILE A 280 -13.47 -8.12 5.65
C ILE A 280 -14.12 -6.85 5.08
N ALA A 281 -13.56 -5.67 5.34
CA ALA A 281 -14.08 -4.42 4.80
C ALA A 281 -14.04 -4.39 3.27
N ILE A 282 -12.94 -4.79 2.62
CA ILE A 282 -12.88 -4.85 1.15
C ILE A 282 -13.78 -5.95 0.56
N TYR A 283 -13.84 -7.12 1.18
CA TYR A 283 -14.70 -8.22 0.73
C TYR A 283 -16.18 -7.86 0.77
N LEU A 284 -16.62 -7.08 1.76
CA LEU A 284 -18.02 -6.68 1.91
C LEU A 284 -18.36 -5.36 1.19
N ALA A 285 -17.41 -4.44 1.00
CA ALA A 285 -17.67 -3.16 0.35
C ALA A 285 -18.17 -3.31 -1.09
N TRP A 286 -17.48 -4.13 -1.90
CA TRP A 286 -17.80 -4.34 -3.31
C TRP A 286 -19.19 -4.97 -3.56
N PRO A 287 -19.59 -6.10 -2.94
CA PRO A 287 -20.93 -6.66 -3.13
C PRO A 287 -22.05 -5.72 -2.64
N LEU A 288 -21.81 -4.92 -1.59
CA LEU A 288 -22.77 -3.89 -1.16
C LEU A 288 -22.90 -2.79 -2.23
N PHE A 289 -21.80 -2.37 -2.83
CA PHE A 289 -21.80 -1.43 -3.95
C PHE A 289 -22.57 -1.98 -5.18
N LEU A 290 -22.35 -3.25 -5.54
CA LEU A 290 -23.11 -3.89 -6.62
C LEU A 290 -24.60 -4.01 -6.30
N THR A 291 -24.93 -4.26 -5.02
CA THR A 291 -26.32 -4.33 -4.57
C THR A 291 -26.98 -2.95 -4.67
N TYR A 292 -26.27 -1.89 -4.27
CA TYR A 292 -26.70 -0.51 -4.51
C TYR A 292 -27.02 -0.27 -5.99
N LEU A 293 -26.11 -0.61 -6.91
CA LEU A 293 -26.32 -0.43 -8.35
C LEU A 293 -27.53 -1.21 -8.87
N SER A 294 -27.78 -2.42 -8.34
CA SER A 294 -28.94 -3.23 -8.74
C SER A 294 -30.28 -2.60 -8.36
N HIS A 295 -30.32 -1.85 -7.25
CA HIS A 295 -31.50 -1.12 -6.79
C HIS A 295 -31.64 0.25 -7.46
N ALA A 296 -30.53 0.97 -7.65
CA ALA A 296 -30.51 2.30 -8.29
C ALA A 296 -30.81 2.23 -9.80
N PHE A 297 -30.38 1.15 -10.46
CA PHE A 297 -30.60 0.93 -11.89
C PHE A 297 -31.28 -0.42 -12.14
N PRO A 298 -32.60 -0.54 -11.85
CA PRO A 298 -33.36 -1.75 -12.13
C PRO A 298 -33.24 -2.11 -13.62
N ARG A 299 -32.92 -3.37 -13.93
CA ARG A 299 -32.64 -3.93 -15.28
C ARG A 299 -31.20 -3.77 -15.80
N MET A 300 -30.29 -3.11 -15.06
CA MET A 300 -28.87 -3.04 -15.46
C MET A 300 -28.09 -4.29 -15.05
N LEU A 301 -28.39 -4.86 -13.88
CA LEU A 301 -27.70 -6.03 -13.33
C LEU A 301 -28.59 -7.26 -13.36
N HIS A 302 -28.08 -8.35 -13.93
CA HIS A 302 -28.72 -9.65 -13.76
C HIS A 302 -28.57 -10.14 -12.31
N ARG A 303 -29.61 -10.82 -11.81
CA ARG A 303 -29.65 -11.32 -10.42
C ARG A 303 -28.61 -12.41 -10.14
N ILE A 304 -28.28 -13.23 -11.14
CA ILE A 304 -27.37 -14.37 -10.97
C ILE A 304 -25.93 -13.91 -10.72
N PRO A 305 -25.29 -13.07 -11.57
CA PRO A 305 -23.95 -12.54 -11.30
C PRO A 305 -23.85 -11.83 -9.94
N LEU A 306 -24.86 -11.05 -9.58
CA LEU A 306 -24.90 -10.37 -8.27
C LEU A 306 -24.90 -11.37 -7.11
N ARG A 307 -25.71 -12.43 -7.19
CA ARG A 307 -25.77 -13.47 -6.14
C ARG A 307 -24.46 -14.24 -6.04
N VAL A 308 -23.81 -14.54 -7.16
CA VAL A 308 -22.49 -15.20 -7.17
C VAL A 308 -21.47 -14.34 -6.43
N VAL A 309 -21.39 -13.03 -6.73
CA VAL A 309 -20.46 -12.11 -6.06
C VAL A 309 -20.78 -11.96 -4.57
N GLN A 310 -22.06 -11.89 -4.19
CA GLN A 310 -22.46 -11.82 -2.78
C GLN A 310 -22.09 -13.09 -2.00
N ILE A 311 -22.33 -14.27 -2.57
CA ILE A 311 -22.00 -15.55 -1.94
C ILE A 311 -20.47 -15.70 -1.84
N SER A 312 -19.74 -15.40 -2.92
CA SER A 312 -18.28 -15.49 -2.90
C SER A 312 -17.68 -14.53 -1.86
N ALA A 313 -18.17 -13.28 -1.81
CA ALA A 313 -17.72 -12.31 -0.83
C ALA A 313 -18.01 -12.75 0.63
N ALA A 314 -19.19 -13.33 0.88
CA ALA A 314 -19.52 -13.87 2.20
C ALA A 314 -18.58 -15.02 2.59
N VAL A 315 -18.27 -15.92 1.64
CA VAL A 315 -17.31 -17.01 1.86
C VAL A 315 -15.91 -16.46 2.16
N PHE A 316 -15.43 -15.47 1.40
CA PHE A 316 -14.12 -14.84 1.65
C PHE A 316 -14.08 -14.07 2.98
N ALA A 317 -15.16 -13.35 3.34
CA ALA A 317 -15.26 -12.66 4.63
C ALA A 317 -15.26 -13.62 5.83
N LEU A 318 -15.99 -14.74 5.72
CA LEU A 318 -15.94 -15.81 6.72
C LEU A 318 -14.55 -16.45 6.78
N ALA A 319 -13.95 -16.72 5.62
CA ALA A 319 -12.59 -17.25 5.56
C ALA A 319 -11.59 -16.31 6.23
N ALA A 320 -11.67 -14.99 6.02
CA ALA A 320 -10.81 -14.02 6.69
C ALA A 320 -10.94 -14.04 8.22
N LEU A 321 -12.15 -14.32 8.75
CA LEU A 321 -12.38 -14.36 10.19
C LEU A 321 -11.75 -15.59 10.86
N PHE A 322 -11.77 -16.74 10.20
CA PHE A 322 -11.39 -18.02 10.79
C PHE A 322 -10.03 -18.57 10.33
N LEU A 323 -9.57 -18.24 9.12
CA LEU A 323 -8.31 -18.79 8.59
C LEU A 323 -7.09 -17.98 9.07
N PRO A 324 -5.90 -18.62 9.13
CA PRO A 324 -4.62 -17.94 9.36
C PRO A 324 -4.31 -16.89 8.29
N SER A 325 -3.56 -15.85 8.67
CA SER A 325 -3.28 -14.71 7.79
C SER A 325 -2.57 -15.03 6.49
N TYR A 326 -1.73 -16.06 6.52
CA TYR A 326 -1.06 -16.57 5.34
C TYR A 326 -2.00 -17.10 4.25
N ILE A 327 -3.11 -17.75 4.64
CA ILE A 327 -4.01 -18.37 3.65
C ILE A 327 -4.87 -17.31 2.97
N HIS A 328 -5.44 -16.36 3.73
CA HIS A 328 -6.31 -15.36 3.14
C HIS A 328 -5.54 -14.34 2.26
N THR A 329 -4.27 -14.06 2.57
CA THR A 329 -3.43 -13.20 1.74
C THR A 329 -3.14 -13.82 0.38
N ARG A 330 -3.07 -15.16 0.26
CA ARG A 330 -3.11 -15.83 -1.06
C ARG A 330 -4.46 -15.74 -1.74
N LEU A 331 -5.55 -15.86 -1.01
CA LEU A 331 -6.91 -15.85 -1.57
C LEU A 331 -7.32 -14.49 -2.13
N ILE A 332 -6.67 -13.40 -1.72
CA ILE A 332 -6.99 -12.04 -2.17
C ILE A 332 -6.91 -11.91 -3.70
N ILE A 333 -5.96 -12.60 -4.36
CA ILE A 333 -5.80 -12.52 -5.82
C ILE A 333 -7.03 -13.07 -6.56
N ILE A 334 -7.67 -14.11 -6.02
CA ILE A 334 -8.87 -14.70 -6.60
C ILE A 334 -10.03 -13.69 -6.48
N PHE A 335 -10.11 -12.99 -5.34
CA PHE A 335 -11.11 -11.95 -5.14
C PHE A 335 -10.87 -10.73 -6.05
N GLU A 336 -9.62 -10.28 -6.21
CA GLU A 336 -9.25 -9.19 -7.13
C GLU A 336 -9.64 -9.49 -8.57
N ILE A 337 -9.38 -10.70 -9.05
CA ILE A 337 -9.79 -11.14 -10.39
C ILE A 337 -11.32 -11.08 -10.51
N ALA A 338 -12.05 -11.61 -9.53
CA ALA A 338 -13.52 -11.56 -9.52
C ALA A 338 -14.05 -10.12 -9.50
N LEU A 339 -13.39 -9.23 -8.74
CA LEU A 339 -13.69 -7.80 -8.69
C LEU A 339 -13.52 -7.17 -10.07
N ILE A 340 -12.35 -7.35 -10.71
CA ILE A 340 -12.06 -6.81 -12.05
C ILE A 340 -13.08 -7.32 -13.07
N LEU A 341 -13.34 -8.62 -13.12
CA LEU A 341 -14.32 -9.20 -14.05
C LEU A 341 -15.72 -8.60 -13.86
N SER A 342 -16.16 -8.44 -12.61
CA SER A 342 -17.45 -7.82 -12.32
C SER A 342 -17.49 -6.33 -12.66
N GLY A 343 -16.38 -5.61 -12.51
CA GLY A 343 -16.25 -4.21 -12.91
C GLY A 343 -16.25 -4.02 -14.43
N VAL A 344 -15.59 -4.92 -15.18
CA VAL A 344 -15.64 -4.95 -16.65
C VAL A 344 -17.07 -5.24 -17.13
N TYR A 345 -17.75 -6.20 -16.52
CA TYR A 345 -19.17 -6.49 -16.80
C TYR A 345 -20.05 -5.25 -16.57
N LEU A 346 -19.85 -4.53 -15.46
CA LEU A 346 -20.56 -3.28 -15.19
C LEU A 346 -20.26 -2.20 -16.23
N ALA A 347 -18.99 -1.99 -16.57
CA ALA A 347 -18.59 -1.02 -17.58
C ALA A 347 -19.28 -1.32 -18.92
N ALA A 348 -19.29 -2.59 -19.34
CA ALA A 348 -20.00 -3.03 -20.55
C ALA A 348 -21.51 -2.75 -20.47
N MET A 349 -22.15 -2.98 -19.32
CA MET A 349 -23.58 -2.67 -19.12
C MET A 349 -23.88 -1.17 -19.15
N PHE A 350 -23.04 -0.33 -18.53
CA PHE A 350 -23.16 1.12 -18.61
C PHE A 350 -23.03 1.61 -20.06
N ILE A 351 -22.08 1.08 -20.83
CA ILE A 351 -21.90 1.41 -22.25
C ILE A 351 -23.05 0.88 -23.11
N ALA A 352 -23.55 -0.33 -22.88
CA ALA A 352 -24.67 -0.89 -23.64
C ALA A 352 -25.98 -0.13 -23.40
N THR A 353 -26.19 0.35 -22.17
CA THR A 353 -27.39 1.11 -21.78
C THR A 353 -27.31 2.59 -22.17
N TRP A 354 -26.15 3.06 -22.66
CA TRP A 354 -25.93 4.39 -23.26
C TRP A 354 -26.96 4.74 -24.34
N ARG A 355 -27.35 3.75 -25.16
CA ARG A 355 -28.26 3.96 -26.30
C ARG A 355 -29.71 4.24 -25.92
N ARG A 356 -30.10 4.15 -24.63
CA ARG A 356 -31.51 4.22 -24.18
C ARG A 356 -31.97 5.59 -23.64
N ARG A 357 -31.28 6.70 -23.93
CA ARG A 357 -31.71 8.11 -23.69
C ARG A 357 -32.36 8.42 -22.31
N MET A 358 -31.88 7.80 -21.22
CA MET A 358 -32.31 8.20 -19.87
C MET A 358 -31.39 9.31 -19.34
N THR A 359 -31.96 10.49 -19.11
CA THR A 359 -31.29 11.69 -18.61
C THR A 359 -30.55 11.39 -17.29
N GLY A 360 -29.28 11.78 -17.19
CA GLY A 360 -28.44 11.60 -16.00
C GLY A 360 -27.49 10.39 -16.02
N ARG A 361 -27.79 9.33 -16.79
CA ARG A 361 -26.95 8.11 -16.83
C ARG A 361 -25.53 8.32 -17.36
N PHE A 362 -25.32 9.35 -18.18
CA PHE A 362 -24.00 9.73 -18.68
C PHE A 362 -23.02 10.03 -17.53
N ILE A 363 -23.45 10.89 -16.60
CA ILE A 363 -22.60 11.35 -15.49
C ILE A 363 -22.31 10.18 -14.53
N ALA A 364 -23.31 9.33 -14.26
CA ALA A 364 -23.11 8.10 -13.48
C ALA A 364 -22.14 7.11 -14.16
N THR A 365 -22.20 7.00 -15.49
CA THR A 365 -21.29 6.13 -16.27
C THR A 365 -19.85 6.64 -16.19
N VAL A 366 -19.64 7.93 -16.45
CA VAL A 366 -18.32 8.56 -16.37
C VAL A 366 -17.77 8.46 -14.94
N GLY A 367 -18.59 8.74 -13.93
CA GLY A 367 -18.21 8.56 -12.53
C GLY A 367 -17.80 7.13 -12.20
N PHE A 368 -18.55 6.13 -12.67
CA PHE A 368 -18.21 4.72 -12.47
C PHE A 368 -16.91 4.34 -13.18
N LEU A 369 -16.69 4.79 -14.41
CA LEU A 369 -15.45 4.51 -15.15
C LEU A 369 -14.22 5.10 -14.45
N ILE A 370 -14.34 6.32 -13.91
CA ILE A 370 -13.29 6.94 -13.10
C ILE A 370 -13.03 6.09 -11.83
N LEU A 371 -14.07 5.73 -11.09
CA LEU A 371 -13.94 4.87 -9.91
C LEU A 371 -13.29 3.52 -10.27
N PHE A 372 -13.72 2.89 -11.35
CA PHE A 372 -13.16 1.60 -11.78
C PHE A 372 -11.70 1.71 -12.19
N ALA A 373 -11.31 2.80 -12.88
CA ALA A 373 -9.92 3.09 -13.19
C ALA A 373 -9.08 3.27 -11.91
N THR A 374 -9.61 3.94 -10.88
CA THR A 374 -8.91 4.05 -9.58
C THR A 374 -8.77 2.71 -8.87
N ILE A 375 -9.75 1.80 -8.97
CA ILE A 375 -9.62 0.45 -8.40
C ILE A 375 -8.49 -0.33 -9.11
N ILE A 376 -8.45 -0.29 -10.43
CA ILE A 376 -7.37 -0.94 -11.20
C ILE A 376 -6.02 -0.33 -10.82
N ASN A 377 -5.96 1.00 -10.65
CA ASN A 377 -4.74 1.68 -10.24
C ASN A 377 -4.24 1.19 -8.87
N ASP A 378 -5.12 1.11 -7.88
CA ASP A 378 -4.76 0.66 -6.53
C ASP A 378 -4.30 -0.80 -6.53
N ILE A 379 -4.97 -1.69 -7.28
CA ILE A 379 -4.54 -3.10 -7.43
C ILE A 379 -3.15 -3.16 -8.06
N MET A 380 -2.90 -2.39 -9.12
CA MET A 380 -1.59 -2.35 -9.79
C MET A 380 -0.50 -1.75 -8.89
N TYR A 381 -0.87 -0.76 -8.06
CA TYR A 381 0.02 -0.17 -7.07
C TYR A 381 0.39 -1.18 -5.97
N GLU A 382 -0.58 -1.92 -5.45
CA GLU A 382 -0.36 -2.97 -4.44
C GLU A 382 0.49 -4.13 -5.00
N ARG A 383 0.36 -4.42 -6.30
CA ARG A 383 1.20 -5.38 -7.03
C ARG A 383 2.54 -4.81 -7.51
N SER A 384 2.91 -3.60 -7.09
CA SER A 384 4.16 -2.92 -7.45
C SER A 384 4.40 -2.71 -8.96
N VAL A 385 3.34 -2.77 -9.80
CA VAL A 385 3.43 -2.56 -11.25
C VAL A 385 3.57 -1.08 -11.59
N PHE A 386 2.81 -0.22 -10.90
CA PHE A 386 2.87 1.24 -11.08
C PHE A 386 3.01 1.96 -9.74
N ASN A 387 3.80 3.03 -9.69
CA ASN A 387 4.02 3.80 -8.46
C ASN A 387 3.23 5.12 -8.47
N THR A 388 1.90 5.01 -8.56
CA THR A 388 0.95 6.14 -8.64
C THR A 388 0.33 6.50 -7.28
N GLY A 389 0.43 5.63 -6.28
CA GLY A 389 -0.24 5.76 -4.98
C GLY A 389 -1.68 5.22 -4.99
N TYR A 390 -2.33 5.22 -3.81
CA TYR A 390 -3.73 4.84 -3.65
C TYR A 390 -4.66 6.01 -4.06
N LEU A 391 -5.52 5.77 -5.05
CA LEU A 391 -6.45 6.74 -5.64
C LEU A 391 -7.93 6.37 -5.44
N LEU A 392 -8.24 5.19 -4.89
CA LEU A 392 -9.62 4.71 -4.70
C LEU A 392 -10.50 5.72 -3.95
N SER A 393 -9.99 6.34 -2.88
CA SER A 393 -10.72 7.33 -2.09
C SER A 393 -11.13 8.54 -2.94
N SER A 394 -10.23 9.06 -3.76
CA SER A 394 -10.52 10.19 -4.65
C SER A 394 -11.49 9.79 -5.76
N GLY A 395 -11.34 8.60 -6.35
CA GLY A 395 -12.27 8.06 -7.35
C GLY A 395 -13.67 7.85 -6.80
N PHE A 396 -13.80 7.33 -5.58
CA PHE A 396 -15.08 7.15 -4.91
C PHE A 396 -15.73 8.50 -4.55
N PHE A 397 -14.94 9.47 -4.12
CA PHE A 397 -15.40 10.84 -3.89
C PHE A 397 -16.00 11.45 -5.17
N ILE A 398 -15.30 11.37 -6.31
CA ILE A 398 -15.81 11.81 -7.62
C ILE A 398 -17.10 11.08 -7.99
N PHE A 399 -17.15 9.76 -7.75
CA PHE A 399 -18.35 8.96 -7.99
C PHE A 399 -19.54 9.47 -7.15
N ILE A 400 -19.35 9.80 -5.87
CA ILE A 400 -20.41 10.37 -5.02
C ILE A 400 -20.99 11.64 -5.66
N PHE A 401 -20.15 12.59 -6.09
CA PHE A 401 -20.66 13.82 -6.74
C PHE A 401 -21.44 13.53 -8.01
N SER A 402 -21.00 12.54 -8.79
CA SER A 402 -21.71 12.09 -9.99
C SER A 402 -23.13 11.58 -9.67
N GLN A 403 -23.30 10.92 -8.52
CA GLN A 403 -24.60 10.41 -8.06
C GLN A 403 -25.47 11.50 -7.43
N SER A 404 -24.90 12.40 -6.65
CA SER A 404 -25.63 13.54 -6.06
C SER A 404 -26.28 14.40 -7.13
N TYR A 405 -25.58 14.62 -8.26
CA TYR A 405 -26.15 15.32 -9.42
C TYR A 405 -27.35 14.57 -10.04
N LEU A 406 -27.26 13.23 -10.11
CA LEU A 406 -28.33 12.40 -10.66
C LEU A 406 -29.58 12.43 -9.78
N LEU A 407 -29.40 12.41 -8.45
CA LEU A 407 -30.48 12.47 -7.46
C LEU A 407 -31.13 13.85 -7.39
N ALA A 408 -30.37 14.94 -7.51
CA ALA A 408 -30.90 16.31 -7.47
C ALA A 408 -31.79 16.68 -8.70
N ARG A 409 -31.79 15.84 -9.74
CA ARG A 409 -32.53 16.06 -10.99
C ARG A 409 -33.74 15.14 -11.15
N GLN A 410 -33.95 14.20 -10.22
CA GLN A 410 -35.16 13.39 -10.06
C GLN A 410 -36.08 14.07 -9.05
#